data_AF-A0A7S1BCZ0-F1
#
_entry.id   AF-A0A7S1BCZ0-F1
#
_cell.length_a   1.000
_cell.length_b   1.000
_cell.length_c   1.000
_cell.angle_alpha   90.00
_cell.angle_beta   90.00
_cell.angle_gamma   90.00
#
_symmetry.space_group_name_H-M   'P 1'
#
loop_
_entity.id
_entity.type
_entity.pdbx_description
1 polymer ?
#
loop_
_entity_poly.entity_id
_entity_poly.type
_entity_poly.pdbx_seq_one_letter_code
_entity_poly.pdbx_strand_id
1 'polypeptide(L)'
;MVVFASTVPSAQIPPVSTASDLTASSAQIPPVSTASDLMSSPSLSSEAIYKLGYEDATSGRDYGSSLPLSQPDDIYEDYPLHPPMTSPTKGSKFGIGNIMSMLYIGRTIQSLAVGPNGVASIGNFVQNLRSQQPLQIGLFALSVYRIVNSVL
;
A
#
# COMPACT_ATOMS: atom_id res chain seq x y z
N MET A 1 55.58 -4.96 8.53
CA MET A 1 54.56 -5.56 9.41
C MET A 1 53.74 -4.39 9.94
N VAL A 2 52.58 -4.11 9.35
CA VAL A 2 51.78 -2.91 9.66
C VAL A 2 50.49 -3.36 10.32
N VAL A 3 50.31 -2.97 11.58
CA VAL A 3 49.16 -3.28 12.43
C VAL A 3 48.15 -2.15 12.26
N PHE A 4 46.96 -2.45 11.75
CA PHE A 4 45.84 -1.51 11.71
C PHE A 4 44.86 -1.83 12.84
N ALA A 5 44.71 -0.88 13.77
CA ALA A 5 43.75 -0.91 14.85
C ALA A 5 42.33 -0.70 14.31
N SER A 6 41.42 -1.59 14.71
CA SER A 6 39.99 -1.55 14.36
C SER A 6 39.24 -0.75 15.43
N THR A 7 38.76 0.44 15.08
CA THR A 7 37.91 1.26 15.94
C THR A 7 36.46 1.15 15.43
N VAL A 8 35.60 0.51 16.20
CA VAL A 8 34.16 0.37 15.93
C VAL A 8 33.43 1.60 16.48
N PRO A 9 32.66 2.36 15.68
CA PRO A 9 31.83 3.43 16.21
C PRO A 9 30.50 2.85 16.74
N SER A 10 30.31 2.96 18.06
CA SER A 10 29.02 2.75 18.73
C SER A 10 28.04 3.85 18.33
N ALA A 11 26.97 3.49 17.62
CA ALA A 11 25.86 4.40 17.34
C ALA A 11 24.74 4.21 18.36
N GLN A 12 24.40 5.33 18.99
CA GLN A 12 23.50 5.55 20.11
C GLN A 12 22.03 5.47 19.68
N ILE A 13 21.23 4.67 20.39
CA ILE A 13 19.79 4.49 20.15
C ILE A 13 19.03 5.61 20.90
N PRO A 14 18.09 6.36 20.28
CA PRO A 14 17.26 7.34 20.98
C PRO A 14 16.14 6.67 21.81
N PRO A 15 15.70 7.29 22.92
CA PRO A 15 14.66 6.74 23.79
C PRO A 15 13.26 6.79 23.13
N VAL A 16 12.51 5.71 23.31
CA VAL A 16 11.08 5.59 22.94
C VAL A 16 10.25 6.35 23.97
N SER A 17 9.53 7.38 23.52
CA SER A 17 8.53 8.08 24.34
C SER A 17 7.20 7.31 24.29
N THR A 18 6.93 6.55 25.34
CA THR A 18 5.64 5.91 25.60
C THR A 18 4.71 6.96 26.23
N ALA A 19 3.87 7.60 25.44
CA ALA A 19 2.79 8.43 25.97
C ALA A 19 1.55 7.55 26.22
N SER A 20 1.41 7.12 27.47
CA SER A 20 0.16 6.64 28.03
C SER A 20 -0.73 7.84 28.33
N ASP A 21 -1.87 7.96 27.67
CA ASP A 21 -2.93 8.83 28.15
C ASP A 21 -4.28 8.11 28.03
N LEU A 22 -4.61 7.41 29.13
CA LEU A 22 -5.92 6.86 29.41
C LEU A 22 -6.65 7.92 30.23
N THR A 23 -7.45 8.75 29.57
CA THR A 23 -8.44 9.59 30.24
C THR A 23 -9.83 9.09 29.91
N ALA A 24 -10.40 8.38 30.89
CA ALA A 24 -11.81 8.05 30.99
C ALA A 24 -12.62 9.35 31.09
N SER A 25 -13.54 9.58 30.14
CA SER A 25 -14.52 10.66 30.24
C SER A 25 -15.93 10.08 30.32
N SER A 26 -16.59 10.53 31.38
CA SER A 26 -17.91 10.25 31.91
C SER A 26 -19.04 9.98 30.91
N ALA A 27 -19.88 9.02 31.30
CA ALA A 27 -21.25 8.86 30.84
C ALA A 27 -22.03 10.18 30.96
N GLN A 28 -22.52 10.66 29.83
CA GLN A 28 -23.53 11.71 29.73
C GLN A 28 -24.63 11.19 28.82
N ILE A 29 -25.83 11.01 29.38
CA ILE A 29 -27.04 10.60 28.66
C ILE A 29 -27.73 11.88 28.16
N PRO A 30 -27.83 12.13 26.84
CA PRO A 30 -28.76 13.12 26.29
C PRO A 30 -30.14 12.50 25.94
N PRO A 31 -31.17 13.35 25.81
CA PRO A 31 -32.57 12.99 26.00
C PRO A 31 -33.20 12.20 24.84
N VAL A 32 -34.22 11.41 25.19
CA VAL A 32 -35.20 10.84 24.25
C VAL A 32 -35.89 11.97 23.51
N SER A 33 -35.55 12.14 22.22
CA SER A 33 -36.29 12.98 21.29
C SER A 33 -37.16 12.09 20.41
N THR A 34 -38.45 12.18 20.69
CA THR A 34 -39.57 11.57 19.98
C THR A 34 -39.63 12.06 18.54
N ALA A 35 -39.66 11.10 17.61
CA ALA A 35 -40.29 11.12 16.29
C ALA A 35 -40.78 12.49 15.77
N SER A 36 -39.92 13.24 15.08
CA SER A 36 -40.29 14.32 14.14
C SER A 36 -39.06 14.78 13.35
N ASP A 37 -38.45 13.88 12.56
CA ASP A 37 -37.47 14.29 11.54
C ASP A 37 -37.47 13.29 10.37
N LEU A 38 -38.63 13.18 9.72
CA LEU A 38 -38.78 12.56 8.41
C LEU A 38 -38.69 13.71 7.41
N MET A 39 -37.57 13.85 6.69
CA MET A 39 -37.33 14.65 5.45
C MET A 39 -35.93 15.34 5.38
N SER A 40 -34.93 14.85 6.10
CA SER A 40 -33.53 14.96 5.68
C SER A 40 -32.94 13.57 5.77
N SER A 41 -32.36 13.06 4.68
CA SER A 41 -31.57 11.83 4.72
C SER A 41 -30.53 12.02 5.84
N PRO A 42 -30.61 11.30 6.97
CA PRO A 42 -29.64 11.49 8.03
C PRO A 42 -28.33 10.99 7.47
N SER A 43 -27.41 11.90 7.15
CA SER A 43 -26.03 11.55 6.90
C SER A 43 -25.49 10.99 8.21
N LEU A 44 -25.63 9.66 8.36
CA LEU A 44 -25.07 8.94 9.50
C LEU A 44 -23.60 9.30 9.57
N SER A 45 -23.18 9.86 10.71
CA SER A 45 -21.76 10.11 10.95
C SER A 45 -21.00 8.78 10.87
N SER A 46 -19.76 8.82 10.42
CA SER A 46 -18.90 7.62 10.32
C SER A 46 -18.80 6.89 11.66
N GLU A 47 -18.85 7.62 12.77
CA GLU A 47 -18.90 7.08 14.13
C GLU A 47 -20.18 6.29 14.40
N ALA A 48 -21.35 6.78 13.95
CA ALA A 48 -22.62 6.08 14.10
C ALA A 48 -22.67 4.78 13.29
N ILE A 49 -22.09 4.77 12.08
CA ILE A 49 -21.99 3.57 11.23
C ILE A 49 -21.13 2.49 11.92
N TYR A 50 -19.98 2.90 12.48
CA TYR A 50 -19.11 1.98 13.21
C TYR A 50 -19.80 1.39 14.44
N LYS A 51 -20.51 2.23 15.19
CA LYS A 51 -21.25 1.80 16.38
C LYS A 51 -22.35 0.79 16.05
N LEU A 52 -23.13 1.03 15.00
CA LEU A 52 -24.15 0.09 14.52
C LEU A 52 -23.54 -1.25 14.09
N GLY A 53 -22.41 -1.22 13.37
CA GLY A 53 -21.71 -2.43 12.99
C GLY A 53 -21.16 -3.24 14.17
N TYR A 54 -20.73 -2.56 15.24
CA TYR A 54 -20.31 -3.21 16.48
C TYR A 54 -21.50 -3.83 17.24
N GLU A 55 -22.64 -3.13 17.30
CA GLU A 55 -23.87 -3.63 17.92
C GLU A 55 -24.43 -4.85 17.17
N ASP A 56 -24.34 -4.86 15.83
CA ASP A 56 -24.73 -6.02 15.01
C ASP A 56 -23.86 -7.25 15.33
N ALA A 57 -22.54 -7.07 15.34
CA ALA A 57 -21.61 -8.16 15.62
C ALA A 57 -21.77 -8.73 17.04
N THR A 58 -22.01 -7.87 18.04
CA THR A 58 -22.24 -8.31 19.42
C THR A 58 -23.61 -8.95 19.64
N SER A 59 -24.58 -8.63 18.78
CA SER A 59 -25.92 -9.24 18.77
C SER A 59 -26.01 -10.53 17.94
N GLY A 60 -24.88 -11.00 17.38
CA GLY A 60 -24.83 -12.20 16.53
C GLY A 60 -25.49 -12.00 15.16
N ARG A 61 -25.59 -10.76 14.68
CA ARG A 61 -26.06 -10.40 13.33
C ARG A 61 -24.87 -10.08 12.43
N ASP A 62 -25.11 -10.15 11.12
CA ASP A 62 -24.10 -9.76 10.13
C ASP A 62 -23.83 -8.25 10.19
N TYR A 63 -22.55 -7.87 10.05
CA TYR A 63 -22.13 -6.46 10.09
C TYR A 63 -22.87 -5.64 9.02
N GLY A 64 -23.56 -4.59 9.46
CA GLY A 64 -24.29 -3.68 8.56
C GLY A 64 -25.74 -4.08 8.31
N SER A 65 -26.25 -5.10 8.99
CA SER A 65 -27.66 -5.50 8.93
C SER A 65 -28.62 -4.42 9.46
N SER A 66 -28.16 -3.58 10.38
CA SER A 66 -28.94 -2.47 10.95
C SER A 66 -28.69 -1.14 10.23
N LEU A 67 -27.87 -1.12 9.17
CA LEU A 67 -27.71 0.08 8.36
C LEU A 67 -28.97 0.29 7.51
N PRO A 68 -29.47 1.54 7.39
CA PRO A 68 -30.53 1.81 6.45
C PRO A 68 -30.00 1.44 5.06
N LEU A 69 -30.69 0.53 4.37
CA LEU A 69 -30.45 0.29 2.96
C LEU A 69 -30.59 1.66 2.28
N SER A 70 -29.46 2.22 1.86
CA SER A 70 -29.49 3.31 0.89
C SER A 70 -30.31 2.77 -0.26
N GLN A 71 -31.52 3.28 -0.44
CA GLN A 71 -32.22 3.06 -1.69
C GLN A 71 -31.21 3.42 -2.78
N PRO A 72 -31.05 2.58 -3.82
CA PRO A 72 -30.34 3.04 -4.99
C PRO A 72 -31.16 4.22 -5.48
N ASP A 73 -30.73 5.43 -5.11
CA ASP A 73 -31.15 6.62 -5.80
C ASP A 73 -30.76 6.34 -7.25
N ASP A 74 -31.78 6.12 -8.09
CA ASP A 74 -31.70 6.00 -9.55
C ASP A 74 -31.24 7.34 -10.18
N ILE A 75 -30.34 8.05 -9.49
CA ILE A 75 -29.61 9.21 -9.93
C ILE A 75 -28.43 8.66 -10.73
N TYR A 76 -28.77 8.18 -11.92
CA TYR A 76 -27.88 8.01 -13.07
C TYR A 76 -27.45 9.42 -13.56
N GLU A 77 -26.86 10.23 -12.68
CA GLU A 77 -26.17 11.46 -13.06
C GLU A 77 -24.85 11.07 -13.70
N ASP A 78 -24.90 10.95 -15.03
CA ASP A 78 -23.86 11.35 -15.98
C ASP A 78 -22.41 11.25 -15.48
N TYR A 79 -22.03 10.08 -14.98
CA TYR A 79 -20.63 9.72 -14.88
C TYR A 79 -20.13 9.56 -16.31
N PRO A 80 -19.10 10.31 -16.76
CA PRO A 80 -18.49 10.05 -18.05
C PRO A 80 -18.10 8.58 -18.06
N LEU A 81 -18.71 7.82 -18.98
CA LEU A 81 -18.53 6.37 -19.13
C LEU A 81 -17.06 6.05 -18.84
N HIS A 82 -16.81 5.40 -17.70
CA HIS A 82 -15.52 4.76 -17.52
C HIS A 82 -15.37 3.84 -18.73
N PRO A 83 -14.26 3.95 -19.50
CA PRO A 83 -14.10 3.15 -20.69
C PRO A 83 -14.32 1.69 -20.29
N PRO A 84 -15.02 0.90 -21.11
CA PRO A 84 -15.27 -0.51 -20.80
C PRO A 84 -13.94 -1.12 -20.39
N MET A 85 -13.87 -1.71 -19.18
CA MET A 85 -12.69 -2.46 -18.76
C MET A 85 -12.42 -3.45 -19.88
N THR A 86 -11.39 -3.18 -20.67
CA THR A 86 -11.05 -4.03 -21.79
C THR A 86 -10.70 -5.36 -21.15
N SER A 87 -11.47 -6.38 -21.53
CA SER A 87 -11.17 -7.76 -21.18
C SER A 87 -9.69 -8.00 -21.45
N PRO A 88 -8.93 -8.69 -20.56
CA PRO A 88 -7.50 -8.87 -20.73
C PRO A 88 -7.29 -9.50 -22.10
N THR A 89 -6.84 -8.67 -23.04
CA THR A 89 -6.61 -9.09 -24.41
C THR A 89 -5.60 -10.22 -24.31
N LYS A 90 -5.88 -11.34 -24.97
CA LYS A 90 -4.93 -12.45 -25.11
C LYS A 90 -3.68 -11.90 -25.81
N GLY A 91 -2.79 -11.30 -25.02
CA GLY A 91 -1.61 -10.63 -25.47
C GLY A 91 -0.61 -11.67 -25.93
N SER A 92 -0.02 -11.39 -27.09
CA SER A 92 1.15 -12.09 -27.61
C SER A 92 2.11 -12.49 -26.49
N LYS A 93 2.62 -13.72 -26.53
CA LYS A 93 3.65 -14.23 -25.60
C LYS A 93 4.93 -13.36 -25.63
N PHE A 94 5.05 -12.48 -26.63
CA PHE A 94 6.07 -11.45 -26.76
C PHE A 94 5.42 -10.05 -26.69
N GLY A 95 4.72 -9.76 -25.59
CA GLY A 95 4.02 -8.49 -25.39
C GLY A 95 4.96 -7.33 -25.12
N ILE A 96 4.50 -6.10 -25.39
CA ILE A 96 5.17 -4.82 -25.06
C ILE A 96 5.66 -4.77 -23.59
N GLY A 97 5.00 -5.48 -22.68
CA GLY A 97 5.45 -5.63 -21.29
C GLY A 97 6.81 -6.30 -21.13
N ASN A 98 7.19 -7.25 -21.99
CA ASN A 98 8.53 -7.84 -21.99
C ASN A 98 9.58 -6.84 -22.46
N ILE A 99 9.26 -6.01 -23.45
CA ILE A 99 10.17 -4.95 -23.93
C ILE A 99 10.38 -3.89 -22.85
N MET A 100 9.30 -3.45 -22.20
CA MET A 100 9.38 -2.49 -21.09
C MET A 100 10.15 -3.04 -19.90
N SER A 101 9.98 -4.32 -19.54
CA SER A 101 10.75 -4.94 -18.47
C SER A 101 12.23 -5.12 -18.85
N MET A 102 12.56 -5.46 -20.10
CA MET A 102 13.94 -5.47 -20.57
C MET A 102 14.59 -4.08 -20.52
N LEU A 103 13.88 -3.04 -20.98
CA LEU A 103 14.36 -1.66 -20.91
C LEU A 103 14.57 -1.20 -19.47
N TYR A 104 13.64 -1.54 -18.58
CA TYR A 104 13.78 -1.25 -17.16
C TYR A 104 15.03 -1.91 -16.59
N ILE A 105 15.19 -3.22 -16.80
CA ILE A 105 16.37 -3.97 -16.32
C ILE A 105 17.66 -3.42 -16.91
N GLY A 106 17.70 -3.13 -18.22
CA GLY A 106 18.86 -2.54 -18.88
C GLY A 106 19.23 -1.19 -18.25
N ARG A 107 18.24 -0.34 -17.98
CA ARG A 107 18.45 0.93 -17.28
C ARG A 107 18.90 0.73 -15.83
N THR A 108 18.36 -0.24 -15.12
CA THR A 108 18.74 -0.53 -13.73
C THR A 108 20.17 -1.06 -13.64
N ILE A 109 20.56 -1.99 -14.52
CA ILE A 109 21.93 -2.49 -14.61
C ILE A 109 22.89 -1.36 -14.95
N GLN A 110 22.54 -0.50 -15.91
CA GLN A 110 23.34 0.66 -16.25
C GLN A 110 23.49 1.63 -15.06
N SER A 111 22.40 1.90 -14.34
CA SER A 111 22.41 2.75 -13.14
C SER A 111 23.23 2.17 -11.99
N LEU A 112 23.29 0.85 -11.87
CA LEU A 112 24.06 0.17 -10.83
C LEU A 112 25.53 0.04 -11.20
N ALA A 113 25.83 -0.18 -12.48
CA ALA A 113 27.17 -0.39 -13.00
C ALA A 113 27.95 0.92 -13.14
N VAL A 114 27.29 2.01 -13.55
CA VAL A 114 27.92 3.32 -13.74
C VAL A 114 28.12 4.00 -12.39
N GLY A 115 29.36 4.05 -11.94
CA GLY A 115 29.74 4.79 -10.74
C GLY A 115 29.78 6.31 -10.96
N PRO A 116 30.11 7.09 -9.92
CA PRO A 116 30.20 8.56 -9.98
C PRO A 116 31.21 9.07 -11.03
N ASN A 117 32.11 8.21 -11.49
CA ASN A 117 33.14 8.54 -12.49
C ASN A 117 32.71 8.21 -13.94
N GLY A 118 31.47 7.77 -14.16
CA GLY A 118 30.98 7.37 -15.49
C GLY A 118 31.50 6.01 -15.98
N VAL A 119 32.40 5.36 -15.22
CA VAL A 119 32.99 4.06 -15.58
C VAL A 119 32.11 2.93 -15.04
N ALA A 120 31.74 2.01 -15.94
CA ALA A 120 31.06 0.79 -15.58
C ALA A 120 32.04 -0.18 -14.88
N SER A 121 31.74 -0.54 -13.63
CA SER A 121 32.55 -1.48 -12.84
C SER A 121 31.66 -2.51 -12.18
N ILE A 122 32.02 -3.80 -12.33
CA ILE A 122 31.32 -4.91 -11.65
C ILE A 122 31.42 -4.78 -10.12
N GLY A 123 32.51 -4.19 -9.61
CA GLY A 123 32.68 -3.95 -8.18
C GLY A 123 31.65 -2.95 -7.65
N ASN A 124 31.45 -1.86 -8.39
CA ASN A 124 30.45 -0.84 -8.06
C ASN A 124 29.04 -1.41 -8.18
N PHE A 125 28.79 -2.27 -9.17
CA PHE A 125 27.50 -2.96 -9.32
C PHE A 125 27.15 -3.76 -8.06
N VAL A 126 28.04 -4.64 -7.59
CA VAL A 126 27.77 -5.47 -6.41
C VAL A 126 27.64 -4.62 -5.15
N GLN A 127 28.44 -3.57 -5.02
CA GLN A 127 28.38 -2.66 -3.87
C GLN A 127 27.08 -1.86 -3.84
N ASN A 128 26.66 -1.31 -4.97
CA ASN A 128 25.39 -0.58 -5.09
C ASN A 128 24.19 -1.52 -4.93
N LEU A 129 24.27 -2.74 -5.46
CA LEU A 129 23.23 -3.76 -5.31
C LEU A 129 23.03 -4.15 -3.84
N ARG A 130 24.11 -4.27 -3.06
CA ARG A 130 24.03 -4.54 -1.62
C ARG A 130 23.44 -3.38 -0.81
N SER A 131 23.55 -2.15 -1.32
CA SER A 131 22.98 -0.95 -0.67
C SER A 131 21.49 -0.73 -0.96
N GLN A 132 20.90 -1.49 -1.90
CA GLN A 132 19.48 -1.39 -2.24
C GLN A 132 18.59 -2.03 -1.16
N GLN A 133 17.32 -1.61 -1.12
CA GLN A 133 16.35 -2.19 -0.19
C GLN A 133 16.15 -3.68 -0.49
N PRO A 134 16.07 -4.56 0.52
CA PRO A 134 15.92 -6.01 0.32
C PRO A 134 14.74 -6.39 -0.57
N LEU A 135 13.63 -5.67 -0.45
CA LEU A 135 12.43 -5.89 -1.27
C LEU A 135 12.66 -5.58 -2.75
N GLN A 136 13.43 -4.53 -3.06
CA GLN A 136 13.78 -4.16 -4.44
C GLN A 136 14.69 -5.22 -5.07
N ILE A 137 15.65 -5.74 -4.30
CA ILE A 137 16.52 -6.85 -4.72
C ILE A 137 15.67 -8.10 -5.01
N GLY A 138 14.68 -8.40 -4.16
CA GLY A 138 13.77 -9.52 -4.35
C GLY A 138 12.95 -9.41 -5.65
N LEU A 139 12.36 -8.24 -5.92
CA LEU A 139 11.62 -7.98 -7.16
C LEU A 139 12.53 -8.00 -8.39
N PHE A 140 13.75 -7.49 -8.27
CA PHE A 140 14.76 -7.56 -9.33
C PHE A 140 15.17 -9.01 -9.64
N ALA A 141 15.43 -9.82 -8.61
CA ALA A 141 15.75 -11.23 -8.81
C ALA A 141 14.58 -12.01 -9.44
N LEU A 142 13.35 -11.73 -9.02
CA LEU A 142 12.15 -12.33 -9.59
C LEU A 142 11.97 -11.94 -11.08
N SER A 143 12.25 -10.69 -11.45
CA SER A 143 12.14 -10.24 -12.84
C SER A 143 13.19 -10.90 -13.75
N VAL A 144 14.43 -11.02 -13.27
CA VAL A 144 15.50 -11.76 -13.98
C VAL A 144 15.12 -13.23 -14.14
N TYR A 145 14.68 -13.89 -13.05
CA TYR A 145 14.23 -15.28 -13.09
C TYR A 145 13.12 -15.51 -14.13
N ARG A 146 12.12 -14.62 -14.16
CA ARG A 146 10.99 -14.73 -15.10
C ARG A 146 11.45 -14.60 -16.55
N ILE A 147 12.42 -13.73 -16.85
CA ILE A 147 12.95 -13.56 -18.20
C ILE A 147 13.72 -14.81 -18.63
N VAL A 148 14.62 -15.30 -17.79
CA VAL A 148 15.40 -16.52 -18.07
C VAL A 148 14.45 -17.68 -18.33
N ASN A 149 13.44 -17.87 -17.48
CA ASN A 149 12.43 -18.92 -17.63
C ASN A 149 11.39 -18.68 -18.74
N SER A 150 11.40 -17.51 -19.38
CA SER A 150 10.53 -17.22 -20.54
C SER A 150 11.25 -17.37 -21.87
N VAL A 151 12.59 -17.36 -21.85
CA VAL A 151 13.46 -17.47 -23.02
C VAL A 151 13.98 -18.90 -23.20
N LEU A 152 14.25 -19.61 -22.09
CA LEU A 152 14.52 -21.05 -22.04
C LEU A 152 13.22 -21.84 -21.98
#